data_AF-A0A1Y2K948-F1
#
_entry.id   AF-A0A1Y2K948-F1
#
_cell.length_a   1.000
_cell.length_b   1.000
_cell.length_c   1.000
_cell.angle_alpha   90.00
_cell.angle_beta   90.00
_cell.angle_gamma   90.00
#
_symmetry.space_group_name_H-M   'P 1'
#
loop_
_entity.id
_entity.type
_entity.pdbx_description
1 polymer ?
#
loop_
_entity_poly.entity_id
_entity_poly.type
_entity_poly.pdbx_seq_one_letter_code
_entity_poly.pdbx_strand_id
1 'polypeptide(L)'
;MNILQRSVFTLLGALALLLSSGPALAMQELEWKTDFGPMALTIDDDGTAEGKYPDYTGKLYGSVEDNENRFVGYWVQPRSELRCSEKRHGSAFWGQVIFTGLSEASLKGKWSYCDKPPGTHGAWNGVLTRRHVKAVAKRMTPEQERAYKKAQKEFDPKLMRQNMMIQMLMSARAGLKVCQQYGSPETSDDLVDMFIDRAARKGATADQQQALRDTLEDMTTTFQTQMAPEANSERCGKMLQKWAKNAARWRKKIMDSE
;
A
#
# COMPACT_ATOMS: atom_id res chain seq x y z
N MET A 1 33.93 -1.41 75.21
CA MET A 1 32.49 -1.16 75.36
C MET A 1 32.00 -0.53 74.06
N ASN A 2 30.98 -1.13 73.41
CA ASN A 2 30.32 -0.80 72.11
C ASN A 2 31.17 -1.16 70.88
N ILE A 3 30.90 -2.12 69.98
CA ILE A 3 29.68 -2.71 69.36
C ILE A 3 28.81 -1.67 68.63
N LEU A 4 28.99 -1.57 67.30
CA LEU A 4 28.00 -1.20 66.27
C LEU A 4 28.59 -1.65 64.90
N GLN A 5 28.10 -2.77 64.35
CA GLN A 5 27.06 -2.85 63.30
C GLN A 5 27.59 -2.46 61.91
N ARG A 6 28.01 -3.41 61.06
CA ARG A 6 27.24 -4.42 60.27
C ARG A 6 26.90 -3.93 58.86
N SER A 7 27.49 -4.65 57.90
CA SER A 7 26.80 -5.18 56.71
C SER A 7 26.42 -4.19 55.61
N VAL A 8 27.38 -3.90 54.73
CA VAL A 8 27.10 -3.51 53.34
C VAL A 8 26.62 -4.77 52.61
N PHE A 9 25.29 -4.88 52.47
CA PHE A 9 24.63 -5.95 51.73
C PHE A 9 24.91 -5.82 50.24
N THR A 10 25.46 -6.91 49.71
CA THR A 10 25.57 -7.30 48.31
C THR A 10 24.20 -7.18 47.60
N LEU A 11 24.05 -6.22 46.68
CA LEU A 11 22.94 -6.16 45.71
C LEU A 11 23.48 -6.59 44.33
N LEU A 12 23.84 -7.87 44.24
CA LEU A 12 24.02 -8.62 43.01
C LEU A 12 22.91 -9.67 42.98
N GLY A 13 22.11 -9.68 41.91
CA GLY A 13 21.25 -10.82 41.59
C GLY A 13 19.76 -10.59 41.83
N ALA A 14 19.10 -9.94 40.86
CA ALA A 14 17.76 -10.29 40.39
C ALA A 14 17.37 -9.40 39.20
N LEU A 15 18.15 -9.43 38.10
CA LEU A 15 17.65 -9.02 36.78
C LEU A 15 17.39 -10.30 35.97
N ALA A 16 16.56 -11.16 36.55
CA ALA A 16 16.05 -12.35 35.89
C ALA A 16 14.81 -11.96 35.08
N LEU A 17 14.88 -12.22 33.78
CA LEU A 17 13.74 -12.63 32.95
C LEU A 17 12.57 -11.63 32.89
N LEU A 18 12.80 -10.45 32.31
CA LEU A 18 11.75 -9.88 31.47
C LEU A 18 11.72 -10.70 30.18
N LEU A 19 11.00 -11.81 30.24
CA LEU A 19 10.48 -12.53 29.10
C LEU A 19 9.95 -11.48 28.12
N SER A 20 10.64 -11.37 26.98
CA SER A 20 10.18 -10.67 25.81
C SER A 20 8.90 -11.35 25.31
N SER A 21 7.77 -11.05 25.95
CA SER A 21 6.47 -11.18 25.33
C SER A 21 6.42 -10.13 24.21
N GLY A 22 7.11 -10.42 23.11
CA GLY A 22 6.86 -9.73 21.86
C GLY A 22 5.36 -9.82 21.61
N PRO A 23 4.70 -8.72 21.23
CA PRO A 23 3.29 -8.79 20.86
C PRO A 23 3.18 -9.88 19.80
N ALA A 24 2.38 -10.91 20.08
CA ALA A 24 1.99 -11.87 19.06
C ALA A 24 1.46 -11.04 17.89
N LEU A 25 2.13 -11.12 16.75
CA LEU A 25 1.78 -10.37 15.55
C LEU A 25 0.31 -10.68 15.27
N ALA A 26 -0.51 -9.65 15.45
CA ALA A 26 -1.95 -9.82 15.52
C ALA A 26 -2.47 -9.97 14.10
N MET A 27 -2.77 -11.22 13.72
CA MET A 27 -3.53 -11.60 12.52
C MET A 27 -4.64 -10.56 12.28
N GLN A 28 -4.54 -9.79 11.18
CA GLN A 28 -5.46 -8.69 10.94
C GLN A 28 -6.70 -9.22 10.23
N GLU A 29 -7.76 -9.49 10.99
CA GLU A 29 -9.07 -9.82 10.43
C GLU A 29 -9.85 -8.52 10.10
N LEU A 30 -10.07 -8.30 8.80
CA LEU A 30 -10.84 -7.20 8.24
C LEU A 30 -12.26 -7.66 7.88
N GLU A 31 -13.27 -6.97 8.40
CA GLU A 31 -14.67 -7.22 8.04
C GLU A 31 -15.13 -6.28 6.94
N TRP A 32 -15.73 -6.82 5.88
CA TRP A 32 -16.25 -6.10 4.73
C TRP A 32 -17.72 -6.44 4.48
N LYS A 33 -18.50 -5.46 4.03
CA LYS A 33 -19.80 -5.68 3.40
C LYS A 33 -19.60 -5.68 1.89
N THR A 34 -19.81 -6.83 1.24
CA THR A 34 -19.59 -6.98 -0.21
C THR A 34 -20.89 -7.18 -0.97
N ASP A 35 -20.82 -7.11 -2.31
CA ASP A 35 -21.94 -7.42 -3.21
C ASP A 35 -22.49 -8.85 -3.01
N PHE A 36 -21.67 -9.75 -2.44
CA PHE A 36 -22.00 -11.15 -2.19
C PHE A 36 -22.28 -11.45 -0.71
N GLY A 37 -22.41 -10.42 0.13
CA GLY A 37 -22.63 -10.57 1.57
C GLY A 37 -21.42 -10.17 2.42
N PRO A 38 -21.48 -10.39 3.75
CA PRO A 38 -20.38 -10.08 4.65
C PRO A 38 -19.18 -10.99 4.37
N MET A 39 -17.99 -10.40 4.40
CA MET A 39 -16.72 -11.08 4.19
C MET A 39 -15.80 -10.75 5.35
N ALA A 40 -15.22 -11.78 5.98
CA ALA A 40 -14.09 -11.64 6.87
C ALA A 40 -12.82 -12.02 6.11
N LEU A 41 -11.88 -11.09 5.95
CA LEU A 41 -10.61 -11.31 5.27
C LEU A 41 -9.49 -11.26 6.30
N THR A 42 -8.75 -12.35 6.42
CA THR A 42 -7.54 -12.45 7.25
C THR A 42 -6.32 -12.32 6.35
N ILE A 43 -5.36 -11.49 6.75
CA ILE A 43 -4.07 -11.33 6.08
C ILE A 43 -2.99 -11.63 7.12
N ASP A 44 -2.11 -12.57 6.79
CA ASP A 44 -0.96 -12.97 7.57
C ASP A 44 0.25 -12.07 7.24
N ASP A 45 1.27 -12.10 8.10
CA ASP A 45 2.44 -11.22 7.97
C ASP A 45 3.28 -11.51 6.70
N ASP A 46 3.16 -12.70 6.12
CA ASP A 46 3.83 -13.10 4.88
C ASP A 46 3.02 -12.72 3.61
N GLY A 47 1.92 -11.99 3.80
CA GLY A 47 1.01 -11.59 2.73
C GLY A 47 0.01 -12.66 2.32
N THR A 48 0.05 -13.87 2.89
CA THR A 48 -0.99 -14.88 2.66
C THR A 48 -2.33 -14.38 3.18
N ALA A 49 -3.42 -14.65 2.44
CA ALA A 49 -4.74 -14.19 2.82
C ALA A 49 -5.82 -15.26 2.63
N GLU A 50 -6.68 -15.40 3.63
CA GLU A 50 -7.88 -16.24 3.60
C GLU A 50 -9.13 -15.36 3.85
N GLY A 51 -10.14 -15.50 2.98
CA GLY A 51 -11.44 -14.88 3.17
C GLY A 51 -12.53 -15.89 3.47
N LYS A 52 -13.49 -15.52 4.33
CA LYS A 52 -14.64 -16.34 4.70
C LYS A 52 -15.93 -15.53 4.58
N TYR A 53 -16.98 -16.17 4.09
CA TYR A 53 -18.32 -15.61 4.02
C TYR A 53 -19.19 -16.26 5.08
N PRO A 54 -19.34 -15.70 6.31
CA PRO A 54 -19.98 -16.39 7.43
C PRO A 54 -21.43 -16.84 7.16
N ASP A 55 -22.13 -16.16 6.25
CA ASP A 55 -23.51 -16.48 5.90
C ASP A 55 -23.63 -17.71 4.98
N TYR A 56 -22.52 -18.19 4.41
CA TYR A 56 -22.49 -19.40 3.59
C TYR A 56 -21.12 -20.09 3.60
N THR A 57 -20.90 -21.09 2.77
CA THR A 57 -19.66 -21.89 2.78
C THR A 57 -18.60 -21.37 1.80
N GLY A 58 -18.68 -20.09 1.42
CA GLY A 58 -17.75 -19.48 0.47
C GLY A 58 -16.45 -19.09 1.12
N LYS A 59 -15.34 -19.35 0.42
CA LYS A 59 -13.99 -19.02 0.87
C LYS A 59 -13.19 -18.34 -0.22
N LEU A 60 -12.19 -17.56 0.20
CA LEU A 60 -11.18 -16.95 -0.64
C LEU A 60 -9.81 -17.45 -0.20
N TYR A 61 -8.92 -17.69 -1.16
CA TYR A 61 -7.53 -18.05 -0.90
C TYR A 61 -6.65 -17.25 -1.86
N GLY A 62 -5.59 -16.62 -1.35
CA GLY A 62 -4.69 -15.84 -2.19
C GLY A 62 -3.59 -15.16 -1.39
N SER A 63 -3.03 -14.12 -1.97
CA SER A 63 -2.03 -13.27 -1.33
C SER A 63 -2.31 -11.80 -1.59
N VAL A 64 -1.85 -10.95 -0.68
CA VAL A 64 -1.80 -9.51 -0.84
C VAL A 64 -0.40 -9.12 -1.33
N GLU A 65 -0.36 -8.37 -2.42
CA GLU A 65 0.89 -7.80 -2.92
C GLU A 65 1.16 -6.49 -2.16
N ASP A 66 2.19 -6.49 -1.31
CA ASP A 66 2.53 -5.43 -0.34
C ASP A 66 2.53 -4.01 -0.94
N ASN A 67 3.00 -3.88 -2.19
CA ASN A 67 3.14 -2.57 -2.84
C ASN A 67 1.86 -2.07 -3.54
N GLU A 68 0.89 -2.95 -3.76
CA GLU A 68 -0.27 -2.65 -4.61
C GLU A 68 -1.60 -2.59 -3.84
N ASN A 69 -1.60 -2.89 -2.53
CA ASN A 69 -2.84 -3.05 -1.75
C ASN A 69 -3.86 -3.93 -2.51
N ARG A 70 -3.34 -4.97 -3.14
CA ARG A 70 -4.02 -5.79 -4.13
C ARG A 70 -4.02 -7.24 -3.67
N PHE A 71 -5.20 -7.80 -3.48
CA PHE A 71 -5.37 -9.24 -3.29
C PHE A 71 -5.53 -9.90 -4.64
N VAL A 72 -4.80 -10.98 -4.86
CA VAL A 72 -4.93 -11.85 -6.03
C VAL A 72 -5.12 -13.28 -5.55
N GLY A 73 -6.16 -13.96 -6.05
CA GLY A 73 -6.45 -15.30 -5.59
C GLY A 73 -7.65 -15.95 -6.25
N TYR A 74 -8.26 -16.88 -5.51
CA TYR A 74 -9.37 -17.69 -5.94
C TYR A 74 -10.51 -17.63 -4.93
N TRP A 75 -11.74 -17.61 -5.44
CA TRP A 75 -12.92 -17.92 -4.64
C TRP A 75 -13.28 -19.39 -4.82
N VAL A 76 -13.78 -20.03 -3.76
CA VAL A 76 -14.15 -21.45 -3.74
C VAL A 76 -15.46 -21.62 -2.99
N GLN A 77 -16.37 -22.42 -3.54
CA GLN A 77 -17.67 -22.74 -2.94
C GLN A 77 -18.01 -24.23 -3.13
N PRO A 78 -18.90 -24.83 -2.33
CA PRO A 78 -19.33 -26.22 -2.56
C PRO A 78 -20.18 -26.42 -3.81
N ARG A 79 -20.89 -25.37 -4.26
CA ARG A 79 -21.72 -25.35 -5.46
C ARG A 79 -21.71 -23.96 -6.07
N SER A 80 -21.80 -23.90 -7.39
CA SER A 80 -21.97 -22.67 -8.16
C SER A 80 -22.59 -22.99 -9.53
N GLU A 81 -22.93 -21.98 -10.32
CA GLU A 81 -23.55 -22.14 -11.65
C GLU A 81 -22.63 -22.85 -12.64
N LEU A 82 -21.32 -22.60 -12.53
CA LEU A 82 -20.31 -23.21 -13.39
C LEU A 82 -19.41 -24.17 -12.60
N ARG A 83 -19.34 -25.42 -13.07
CA ARG A 83 -18.38 -26.41 -12.61
C ARG A 83 -17.11 -26.36 -13.47
N CYS A 84 -15.96 -26.30 -12.81
CA CYS A 84 -14.64 -26.37 -13.44
C CYS A 84 -14.20 -27.81 -13.69
N SER A 85 -13.32 -28.00 -14.67
CA SER A 85 -12.70 -29.29 -15.00
C SER A 85 -11.84 -29.83 -13.85
N GLU A 86 -11.14 -28.93 -13.16
CA GLU A 86 -10.22 -29.25 -12.08
C GLU A 86 -10.76 -28.79 -10.73
N LYS A 87 -10.33 -29.49 -9.66
CA LYS A 87 -10.65 -29.09 -8.29
C LYS A 87 -9.56 -28.17 -7.75
N ARG A 88 -9.97 -27.11 -7.03
CA ARG A 88 -9.09 -26.30 -6.19
C ARG A 88 -9.63 -26.29 -4.77
N HIS A 89 -8.74 -26.46 -3.80
CA HIS A 89 -9.09 -26.57 -2.37
C HIS A 89 -10.27 -27.54 -2.11
N GLY A 90 -10.26 -28.68 -2.80
CA GLY A 90 -11.26 -29.75 -2.66
C GLY A 90 -12.58 -29.54 -3.42
N SER A 91 -12.83 -28.39 -4.03
CA SER A 91 -14.07 -28.11 -4.78
C SER A 91 -13.84 -27.95 -6.28
N ALA A 92 -14.81 -28.37 -7.09
CA ALA A 92 -14.87 -28.11 -8.53
C ALA A 92 -15.61 -26.80 -8.87
N PHE A 93 -16.02 -26.02 -7.87
CA PHE A 93 -16.70 -24.74 -8.07
C PHE A 93 -15.84 -23.63 -7.48
N TRP A 94 -15.08 -22.99 -8.36
CA TRP A 94 -14.12 -21.96 -8.00
C TRP A 94 -13.91 -21.01 -9.18
N GLY A 95 -13.21 -19.92 -8.93
CA GLY A 95 -12.74 -19.05 -10.00
C GLY A 95 -11.74 -18.01 -9.50
N GLN A 96 -11.22 -17.19 -10.40
CA GLN A 96 -10.24 -16.17 -10.04
C GLN A 96 -10.92 -14.92 -9.50
N VAL A 97 -10.21 -14.23 -8.60
CA VAL A 97 -10.63 -12.96 -8.04
C VAL A 97 -9.43 -12.05 -7.81
N ILE A 98 -9.64 -10.75 -8.05
CA ILE A 98 -8.70 -9.70 -7.68
C ILE A 98 -9.48 -8.64 -6.92
N PHE A 99 -8.94 -8.18 -5.80
CA PHE A 99 -9.39 -6.98 -5.10
C PHE A 99 -8.31 -5.92 -5.08
N THR A 100 -8.70 -4.66 -5.24
CA THR A 100 -7.82 -3.48 -5.07
C THR A 100 -8.43 -2.54 -4.05
N GLY A 101 -7.59 -1.78 -3.34
CA GLY A 101 -8.03 -0.80 -2.36
C GLY A 101 -8.29 -1.41 -0.98
N LEU A 102 -7.56 -2.46 -0.61
CA LEU A 102 -7.71 -3.13 0.69
C LEU A 102 -7.38 -2.22 1.88
N SER A 103 -6.51 -1.24 1.68
CA SER A 103 -6.17 -0.21 2.67
C SER A 103 -7.15 0.97 2.69
N GLU A 104 -8.12 0.99 1.77
CA GLU A 104 -9.16 2.01 1.69
C GLU A 104 -10.44 1.56 2.42
N ALA A 105 -11.38 2.49 2.64
CA ALA A 105 -12.69 2.14 3.20
C ALA A 105 -13.60 1.39 2.20
N SER A 106 -13.16 1.24 0.94
CA SER A 106 -13.88 0.55 -0.14
C SER A 106 -12.94 -0.34 -0.93
N LEU A 107 -13.37 -1.57 -1.19
CA LEU A 107 -12.68 -2.51 -2.06
C LEU A 107 -13.39 -2.59 -3.42
N LYS A 108 -12.61 -2.66 -4.50
CA LYS A 108 -13.11 -2.94 -5.85
C LYS A 108 -12.59 -4.29 -6.29
N GLY A 109 -13.49 -5.15 -6.73
CA GLY A 109 -13.14 -6.50 -7.15
C GLY A 109 -13.59 -6.84 -8.54
N LYS A 110 -12.92 -7.84 -9.09
CA LYS A 110 -13.23 -8.48 -10.36
C LYS A 110 -13.14 -9.96 -10.18
N TRP A 111 -14.08 -10.70 -10.76
CA TRP A 111 -14.09 -12.15 -10.63
C TRP A 111 -14.51 -12.86 -11.91
N SER A 112 -14.24 -14.15 -11.93
CA SER A 112 -14.53 -15.04 -13.04
C SER A 112 -14.76 -16.46 -12.53
N TYR A 113 -15.21 -17.36 -13.40
CA TYR A 113 -15.23 -18.79 -13.13
C TYR A 113 -13.96 -19.47 -13.67
N CYS A 114 -13.49 -20.48 -12.95
CA CYS A 114 -12.35 -21.32 -13.34
C CYS A 114 -11.13 -20.47 -13.74
N ASP A 115 -10.40 -20.88 -14.79
CA ASP A 115 -9.22 -20.18 -15.28
C ASP A 115 -9.53 -18.96 -16.17
N LYS A 116 -10.78 -18.51 -16.26
CA LYS A 116 -11.08 -17.31 -17.04
C LYS A 116 -10.46 -16.08 -16.38
N PRO A 117 -10.00 -15.08 -17.16
CA PRO A 117 -9.44 -13.86 -16.59
C PRO A 117 -10.41 -13.14 -15.64
N PRO A 118 -9.94 -12.58 -14.51
CA PRO A 118 -10.79 -11.83 -13.58
C PRO A 118 -11.55 -10.70 -14.27
N GLY A 119 -12.84 -10.57 -13.94
CA GLY A 119 -13.73 -9.54 -14.49
C GLY A 119 -14.48 -9.96 -15.76
N THR A 120 -14.21 -11.16 -16.28
CA THR A 120 -14.99 -11.73 -17.38
C THR A 120 -16.44 -12.04 -16.99
N HIS A 121 -16.72 -12.28 -15.71
CA HIS A 121 -18.08 -12.53 -15.24
C HIS A 121 -18.70 -11.31 -14.54
N GLY A 122 -17.93 -10.59 -13.71
CA GLY A 122 -18.48 -9.40 -13.09
C GLY A 122 -17.54 -8.69 -12.11
N ALA A 123 -18.11 -7.68 -11.48
CA ALA A 123 -17.50 -6.96 -10.38
C ALA A 123 -17.83 -7.63 -9.04
N TRP A 124 -16.98 -7.40 -8.05
CA TRP A 124 -17.15 -7.84 -6.67
C TRP A 124 -16.66 -6.74 -5.74
N ASN A 125 -17.52 -5.77 -5.44
CA ASN A 125 -17.17 -4.62 -4.65
C ASN A 125 -17.54 -4.81 -3.19
N GLY A 126 -17.02 -3.93 -2.34
CA GLY A 126 -17.37 -3.92 -0.94
C GLY A 126 -16.88 -2.68 -0.20
N VAL A 127 -17.35 -2.54 1.03
CA VAL A 127 -16.99 -1.44 1.95
C VAL A 127 -16.65 -2.00 3.31
N LEU A 128 -15.62 -1.43 3.95
CA LEU A 128 -15.17 -1.88 5.26
C LEU A 128 -16.29 -1.65 6.29
N THR A 129 -16.55 -2.61 7.19
CA THR A 129 -17.65 -2.45 8.15
C THR A 129 -17.35 -1.34 9.15
N ARG A 130 -18.40 -0.59 9.55
CA ARG A 130 -18.27 0.42 10.62
C ARG A 130 -17.80 -0.17 11.94
N ARG A 131 -18.07 -1.47 12.19
CA ARG A 131 -17.62 -2.16 13.40
C ARG A 131 -16.10 -2.25 13.42
N HIS A 132 -15.49 -2.64 12.31
CA HIS A 132 -14.04 -2.69 12.19
C HIS A 132 -13.43 -1.28 12.34
N VAL A 133 -13.99 -0.27 11.66
CA VAL A 133 -13.55 1.13 11.79
C VAL A 133 -13.61 1.62 13.25
N LYS A 134 -14.69 1.31 13.98
CA LYS A 134 -14.83 1.64 15.41
C LYS A 134 -13.86 0.87 16.29
N ALA A 135 -13.62 -0.42 16.01
CA ALA A 135 -12.69 -1.24 16.77
C ALA A 135 -11.24 -0.74 16.61
N VAL A 136 -10.84 -0.37 15.39
CA VAL A 136 -9.56 0.29 15.11
C VAL A 136 -9.46 1.61 15.86
N ALA A 137 -10.48 2.48 15.75
CA ALA A 137 -10.49 3.76 16.47
C ALA A 137 -10.41 3.59 18.00
N LYS A 138 -11.04 2.55 18.56
CA LYS A 138 -10.99 2.25 20.01
C LYS A 138 -9.61 1.76 20.47
N ARG A 139 -8.80 1.18 19.58
CA ARG A 139 -7.43 0.74 19.86
C ARG A 139 -6.39 1.84 19.66
N MET A 140 -6.76 2.96 19.05
CA MET A 140 -5.87 4.11 18.91
C MET A 140 -5.65 4.78 20.27
N THR A 141 -4.41 5.15 20.55
CA THR A 141 -4.10 6.04 21.67
C THR A 141 -4.66 7.45 21.39
N PRO A 142 -4.88 8.28 22.42
CA PRO A 142 -5.30 9.67 22.24
C PRO A 142 -4.34 10.52 21.37
N GLU A 143 -3.08 10.09 21.25
CA GLU A 143 -2.09 10.70 20.36
C GLU A 143 -2.29 10.26 18.91
N GLN A 144 -2.44 8.94 18.68
CA GLN A 144 -2.75 8.39 17.36
C GLN A 144 -4.08 8.91 16.81
N GLU A 145 -5.11 9.03 17.65
CA GLU A 145 -6.40 9.58 17.25
C GLU A 145 -6.29 11.08 16.87
N ARG A 146 -5.50 11.86 17.62
CA ARG A 146 -5.22 13.26 17.29
C ARG A 146 -4.43 13.40 16.00
N ALA A 147 -3.42 12.55 15.79
CA ALA A 147 -2.65 12.49 14.56
C ALA A 147 -3.53 12.10 13.37
N TYR A 148 -4.41 11.10 13.52
CA TYR A 148 -5.36 10.69 12.49
C TYR A 148 -6.37 11.79 12.16
N LYS A 149 -6.97 12.45 13.16
CA LYS A 149 -7.91 13.57 12.94
C LYS A 149 -7.22 14.80 12.35
N LYS A 150 -5.99 15.09 12.77
CA LYS A 150 -5.16 16.15 12.19
C LYS A 150 -4.84 15.83 10.73
N ALA A 151 -4.38 14.61 10.44
CA ALA A 151 -4.15 14.11 9.09
C ALA A 151 -5.42 14.19 8.25
N GLN A 152 -6.59 13.76 8.75
CA GLN A 152 -7.87 13.87 8.04
C GLN A 152 -8.29 15.32 7.75
N LYS A 153 -8.03 16.25 8.68
CA LYS A 153 -8.36 17.66 8.55
C LYS A 153 -7.38 18.41 7.63
N GLU A 154 -6.12 17.97 7.60
CA GLU A 154 -5.06 18.42 6.70
C GLU A 154 -5.10 17.68 5.34
N PHE A 155 -5.88 16.59 5.26
CA PHE A 155 -6.22 15.84 4.04
C PHE A 155 -7.15 16.70 3.17
N ASP A 156 -6.59 17.73 2.55
CA ASP A 156 -7.25 18.41 1.43
C ASP A 156 -7.11 17.51 0.19
N PRO A 157 -8.22 16.95 -0.36
CA PRO A 157 -8.18 16.14 -1.57
C PRO A 157 -7.60 16.90 -2.78
N LYS A 158 -7.61 18.23 -2.74
CA LYS A 158 -7.01 19.12 -3.74
C LYS A 158 -5.49 19.19 -3.56
N LEU A 159 -5.00 19.23 -2.32
CA LEU A 159 -3.57 19.20 -1.99
C LEU A 159 -2.94 17.82 -2.24
N MET A 160 -3.64 16.71 -1.97
CA MET A 160 -3.18 15.37 -2.36
C MET A 160 -3.13 15.22 -3.88
N ARG A 161 -4.15 15.71 -4.60
CA ARG A 161 -4.13 15.74 -6.07
C ARG A 161 -2.99 16.60 -6.62
N GLN A 162 -2.68 17.72 -5.98
CA GLN A 162 -1.52 18.56 -6.33
C GLN A 162 -0.19 17.89 -6.00
N ASN A 163 -0.04 17.27 -4.83
CA ASN A 163 1.19 16.60 -4.40
C ASN A 163 1.45 15.32 -5.19
N MET A 164 0.40 14.57 -5.55
CA MET A 164 0.49 13.41 -6.45
C MET A 164 0.77 13.84 -7.89
N MET A 165 0.22 14.97 -8.35
CA MET A 165 0.57 15.57 -9.64
C MET A 165 2.03 16.06 -9.66
N ILE A 166 2.51 16.66 -8.57
CA ILE A 166 3.92 17.04 -8.41
C ILE A 166 4.76 15.77 -8.47
N GLN A 167 4.53 14.78 -7.61
CA GLN A 167 5.23 13.48 -7.63
C GLN A 167 5.24 12.79 -9.01
N MET A 168 4.12 12.77 -9.74
CA MET A 168 4.04 12.22 -11.09
C MET A 168 4.82 13.04 -12.13
N LEU A 169 4.76 14.37 -12.07
CA LEU A 169 5.53 15.25 -12.95
C LEU A 169 7.04 15.16 -12.66
N MET A 170 7.40 14.95 -11.40
CA MET A 170 8.77 14.77 -10.93
C MET A 170 9.32 13.44 -11.43
N SER A 171 8.55 12.36 -11.29
CA SER A 171 8.88 11.01 -11.80
C SER A 171 9.00 11.01 -13.34
N ALA A 172 8.08 11.66 -14.04
CA ALA A 172 8.11 11.76 -15.49
C ALA A 172 9.29 12.61 -16.00
N ARG A 173 9.67 13.66 -15.28
CA ARG A 173 10.79 14.56 -15.63
C ARG A 173 12.15 13.97 -15.27
N ALA A 174 12.25 13.24 -14.16
CA ALA A 174 13.42 12.46 -13.79
C ALA A 174 13.67 11.34 -14.83
N GLY A 175 12.63 10.59 -15.21
CA GLY A 175 12.72 9.61 -16.30
C GLY A 175 13.09 10.23 -17.66
N LEU A 176 12.60 11.44 -17.95
CA LEU A 176 12.96 12.17 -19.17
C LEU A 176 14.43 12.59 -19.18
N LYS A 177 14.93 13.09 -18.04
CA LYS A 177 16.33 13.50 -17.92
C LYS A 177 17.28 12.32 -17.91
N VAL A 178 16.94 11.21 -17.25
CA VAL A 178 17.80 10.01 -17.31
C VAL A 178 17.90 9.47 -18.75
N CYS A 179 16.81 9.46 -19.52
CA CYS A 179 16.90 9.09 -20.95
C CYS A 179 17.56 10.16 -21.84
N GLN A 180 17.70 11.41 -21.40
CA GLN A 180 18.55 12.44 -22.04
C GLN A 180 20.01 12.36 -21.60
N GLN A 181 20.27 11.82 -20.41
CA GLN A 181 21.53 11.88 -19.68
C GLN A 181 22.36 10.60 -19.78
N TYR A 182 21.86 9.56 -20.44
CA TYR A 182 22.72 8.56 -21.12
C TYR A 182 23.45 9.16 -22.36
N GLY A 183 23.88 10.42 -22.20
CA GLY A 183 24.96 11.11 -22.88
C GLY A 183 25.81 12.04 -21.97
N SER A 184 25.67 12.08 -20.62
CA SER A 184 26.72 12.50 -19.63
C SER A 184 26.21 12.67 -18.17
N PRO A 185 26.90 12.20 -17.09
CA PRO A 185 26.34 11.98 -15.73
C PRO A 185 26.23 13.19 -14.76
N GLU A 186 26.56 14.42 -15.11
CA GLU A 186 26.85 15.46 -14.10
C GLU A 186 25.66 16.29 -13.50
N THR A 187 24.38 15.91 -13.65
CA THR A 187 23.25 16.81 -13.30
C THR A 187 22.14 16.28 -12.37
N SER A 188 22.36 15.21 -11.60
CA SER A 188 21.33 14.69 -10.67
C SER A 188 21.09 15.60 -9.46
N ASP A 189 22.15 16.14 -8.87
CA ASP A 189 22.06 16.83 -7.58
C ASP A 189 21.44 18.22 -7.75
N ASP A 190 21.78 18.91 -8.84
CA ASP A 190 21.17 20.18 -9.27
C ASP A 190 19.65 20.10 -9.45
N LEU A 191 19.13 18.93 -9.80
CA LEU A 191 17.69 18.72 -9.95
C LEU A 191 16.97 18.60 -8.63
N VAL A 192 17.53 17.79 -7.72
CA VAL A 192 17.00 17.63 -6.37
C VAL A 192 16.92 19.01 -5.74
N ASP A 193 18.00 19.79 -5.82
CA ASP A 193 18.05 21.15 -5.28
C ASP A 193 17.07 22.11 -5.96
N MET A 194 16.94 22.09 -7.29
CA MET A 194 15.93 22.89 -8.00
C MET A 194 14.50 22.57 -7.53
N PHE A 195 14.21 21.31 -7.22
CA PHE A 195 12.89 20.88 -6.75
C PHE A 195 12.63 21.24 -5.30
N ILE A 196 13.64 21.10 -4.43
CA ILE A 196 13.58 21.58 -3.05
C ILE A 196 13.35 23.09 -3.01
N ASP A 197 14.09 23.85 -3.82
CA ASP A 197 13.94 25.31 -3.94
C ASP A 197 12.55 25.71 -4.47
N ARG A 198 11.98 24.96 -5.42
CA ARG A 198 10.59 25.17 -5.85
C ARG A 198 9.56 24.85 -4.75
N ALA A 199 9.76 23.79 -3.98
CA ALA A 199 8.89 23.44 -2.86
C ALA A 199 8.96 24.53 -1.77
N ALA A 200 10.16 25.03 -1.46
CA ALA A 200 10.38 26.14 -0.54
C ALA A 200 9.62 27.40 -0.96
N ARG A 201 9.68 27.79 -2.24
CA ARG A 201 8.91 28.93 -2.78
C ARG A 201 7.38 28.76 -2.70
N LYS A 202 6.89 27.53 -2.51
CA LYS A 202 5.46 27.23 -2.31
C LYS A 202 5.07 27.07 -0.85
N GLY A 203 5.97 27.40 0.08
CA GLY A 203 5.72 27.38 1.51
C GLY A 203 5.94 26.01 2.16
N ALA A 204 6.68 25.09 1.52
CA ALA A 204 7.05 23.84 2.15
C ALA A 204 7.97 24.10 3.36
N THR A 205 7.68 23.45 4.49
CA THR A 205 8.51 23.47 5.69
C THR A 205 9.85 22.74 5.46
N ALA A 206 10.84 22.98 6.33
CA ALA A 206 12.13 22.29 6.23
C ALA A 206 12.00 20.76 6.27
N ASP A 207 11.12 20.24 7.15
CA ASP A 207 10.86 18.80 7.26
C ASP A 207 10.23 18.23 5.97
N GLN A 208 9.32 18.98 5.34
CA GLN A 208 8.72 18.59 4.05
C GLN A 208 9.73 18.63 2.91
N GLN A 209 10.66 19.59 2.94
CA GLN A 209 11.76 19.68 1.98
C GLN A 209 12.74 18.50 2.14
N GLN A 210 13.07 18.11 3.37
CA GLN A 210 13.94 16.96 3.63
C GLN A 210 13.27 15.65 3.20
N ALA A 211 12.00 15.42 3.55
CA ALA A 211 11.27 14.23 3.12
C ALA A 211 11.16 14.12 1.59
N LEU A 212 11.00 15.26 0.90
CA LEU A 212 11.01 15.30 -0.56
C LEU A 212 12.40 14.97 -1.13
N ARG A 213 13.48 15.45 -0.51
CA ARG A 213 14.86 15.15 -0.89
C ARG A 213 15.14 13.66 -0.77
N ASP A 214 14.85 13.07 0.40
CA ASP A 214 15.07 11.64 0.67
C ASP A 214 14.31 10.77 -0.34
N THR A 215 13.07 11.14 -0.66
CA THR A 215 12.25 10.43 -1.67
C THR A 215 12.86 10.52 -3.06
N LEU A 216 13.36 11.70 -3.47
CA LEU A 216 13.96 11.88 -4.79
C LEU A 216 15.28 11.11 -4.92
N GLU A 217 16.08 11.06 -3.85
CA GLU A 217 17.32 10.30 -3.77
C GLU A 217 17.07 8.79 -3.82
N ASP A 218 16.06 8.29 -3.08
CA ASP A 218 15.66 6.88 -3.11
C ASP A 218 15.13 6.45 -4.48
N MET A 219 14.29 7.29 -5.12
CA MET A 219 13.82 7.05 -6.48
C MET A 219 14.95 7.04 -7.51
N THR A 220 15.92 7.94 -7.38
CA THR A 220 17.09 8.00 -8.26
C THR A 220 17.94 6.74 -8.10
N THR A 221 18.16 6.31 -6.86
CA THR A 221 18.89 5.09 -6.51
C THR A 221 18.18 3.85 -7.04
N THR A 222 16.87 3.73 -6.83
CA THR A 222 16.04 2.63 -7.34
C THR A 222 16.06 2.56 -8.86
N PHE A 223 15.96 3.70 -9.54
CA PHE A 223 16.03 3.76 -10.99
C PHE A 223 17.41 3.31 -11.51
N GLN A 224 18.50 3.82 -10.93
CA GLN A 224 19.86 3.46 -11.32
C GLN A 224 20.17 1.97 -11.07
N THR A 225 19.68 1.42 -9.97
CA THR A 225 19.94 0.01 -9.60
C THR A 225 19.08 -0.98 -10.37
N GLN A 226 17.82 -0.64 -10.66
CA GLN A 226 16.88 -1.59 -11.28
C GLN A 226 16.76 -1.43 -12.80
N MET A 227 17.01 -0.25 -13.37
CA MET A 227 16.73 0.03 -14.79
C MET A 227 17.98 0.21 -15.67
N ALA A 228 19.17 0.31 -15.10
CA ALA A 228 20.43 0.37 -15.85
C ALA A 228 20.74 -0.85 -16.75
N PRO A 229 20.29 -2.09 -16.49
CA PRO A 229 20.69 -3.23 -17.33
C PRO A 229 19.96 -3.36 -18.68
N GLU A 230 18.84 -2.65 -18.93
CA GLU A 230 18.00 -2.84 -20.14
C GLU A 230 17.81 -1.56 -20.98
N ALA A 231 18.84 -0.74 -21.10
CA ALA A 231 18.80 0.52 -21.87
C ALA A 231 18.81 0.30 -23.40
N ASN A 232 17.76 -0.31 -23.97
CA ASN A 232 17.44 -0.10 -25.38
C ASN A 232 16.62 1.20 -25.52
N SER A 233 17.24 2.22 -26.09
CA SER A 233 16.75 3.61 -26.18
C SER A 233 15.37 3.75 -26.84
N GLU A 234 15.00 2.84 -27.75
CA GLU A 234 13.70 2.85 -28.42
C GLU A 234 12.54 2.53 -27.46
N ARG A 235 12.74 1.63 -26.51
CA ARG A 235 11.73 1.22 -25.53
C ARG A 235 11.50 2.32 -24.50
N CYS A 236 12.55 3.01 -24.05
CA CYS A 236 12.41 4.20 -23.21
C CYS A 236 11.60 5.30 -23.92
N GLY A 237 11.91 5.58 -25.19
CA GLY A 237 11.21 6.62 -25.97
C GLY A 237 9.70 6.36 -26.12
N LYS A 238 9.30 5.12 -26.45
CA LYS A 238 7.89 4.73 -26.59
C LYS A 238 7.14 4.80 -25.25
N MET A 239 7.78 4.44 -24.15
CA MET A 239 7.18 4.52 -22.81
C MET A 239 7.01 5.97 -22.34
N LEU A 240 8.01 6.82 -22.55
CA LEU A 240 7.93 8.24 -22.22
C LEU A 240 6.84 8.97 -23.02
N GLN A 241 6.70 8.67 -24.31
CA GLN A 241 5.60 9.23 -25.11
C GLN A 241 4.22 8.79 -24.61
N LYS A 242 4.08 7.53 -24.17
CA LYS A 242 2.83 7.01 -23.61
C LYS A 242 2.51 7.70 -22.28
N TRP A 243 3.50 7.88 -21.42
CA TRP A 243 3.37 8.58 -20.14
C TRP A 243 3.00 10.05 -20.33
N ALA A 244 3.68 10.77 -21.21
CA ALA A 244 3.38 12.16 -21.54
C ALA A 244 1.95 12.34 -22.09
N LYS A 245 1.50 11.45 -22.99
CA LYS A 245 0.11 11.46 -23.51
C LYS A 245 -0.93 11.16 -22.44
N ASN A 246 -0.61 10.32 -21.46
CA ASN A 246 -1.51 10.00 -20.36
C ASN A 246 -1.59 11.14 -19.35
N ALA A 247 -0.45 11.75 -19.00
CA ALA A 247 -0.39 12.95 -18.16
C ALA A 247 -1.16 14.13 -18.79
N ALA A 248 -1.03 14.35 -20.09
CA ALA A 248 -1.76 15.39 -20.82
C ALA A 248 -3.28 15.13 -20.86
N ARG A 249 -3.71 13.87 -21.09
CA ARG A 249 -5.13 13.49 -21.06
C ARG A 249 -5.74 13.65 -19.67
N TRP A 250 -4.99 13.31 -18.63
CA TRP A 250 -5.41 13.49 -17.24
C TRP A 250 -5.50 14.96 -16.84
N ARG A 251 -4.51 15.78 -17.23
CA ARG A 251 -4.55 17.24 -17.04
C ARG A 251 -5.80 17.84 -17.68
N LYS A 252 -6.11 17.47 -18.92
CA LYS A 252 -7.31 17.96 -19.63
C LYS A 252 -8.61 17.57 -18.90
N LYS A 253 -8.76 16.30 -18.51
CA LYS A 253 -9.94 15.83 -17.76
C LYS A 253 -10.16 16.54 -16.42
N ILE A 254 -9.09 17.00 -15.77
CA ILE A 254 -9.16 17.72 -14.50
C ILE A 254 -9.57 19.19 -14.73
N MET A 255 -8.98 19.84 -15.74
CA MET A 255 -9.29 21.23 -16.08
C MET A 255 -10.72 21.38 -16.65
N ASP A 256 -11.22 20.37 -17.35
CA ASP A 256 -12.58 20.35 -17.93
C ASP A 256 -13.65 19.90 -16.91
N SER A 257 -13.27 19.61 -15.65
CA SER A 257 -14.18 19.21 -14.57
C SER A 257 -14.49 20.32 -13.55
N GLU A 258 -14.03 21.54 -13.85
CA GLU A 258 -14.45 22.80 -13.22
C GLU A 258 -15.58 23.44 -14.05
#